data_AF-A0A7S0FI50-F1
#
_entry.id   AF-A0A7S0FI50-F1
#
_cell.length_a   1.000
_cell.length_b   1.000
_cell.length_c   1.000
_cell.angle_alpha   90.00
_cell.angle_beta   90.00
_cell.angle_gamma   90.00
#
_symmetry.space_group_name_H-M   'P 1'
#
loop_
_entity.id
_entity.type
_entity.pdbx_description
1 polymer ?
#
loop_
_entity_poly.entity_id
_entity_poly.type
_entity_poly.pdbx_seq_one_letter_code
_entity_poly.pdbx_strand_id
1 'polypeptide(L)'
;TVHTSTALLLARRTFLSATMNEVFRSAADQTRQRLPQLPANQQACQLYRHALKTLSSWAIDREIFLDEATKLRARFDESRGCSAAQASRLLKEGQAELFANTHPDPYCVPWMPGGSLFMRNPPPPLEVCFPDGNYPADAPKVLFNPDMSICKEETGKSAVHTVLVDFTKKNMS
;
A
#
# COMPACT_ATOMS: atom_id res chain seq x y z
N THR A 1 -21.30 -5.36 -29.16
CA THR A 1 -21.99 -5.76 -27.91
C THR A 1 -20.96 -5.78 -26.79
N VAL A 2 -20.89 -4.66 -26.06
CA VAL A 2 -19.72 -4.27 -25.25
C VAL A 2 -20.10 -4.37 -23.77
N HIS A 3 -20.09 -5.57 -23.17
CA HIS A 3 -20.34 -5.73 -21.74
C HIS A 3 -19.41 -6.81 -21.19
N THR A 4 -18.79 -6.52 -20.04
CA THR A 4 -17.87 -7.34 -19.22
C THR A 4 -16.37 -7.02 -19.30
N SER A 5 -15.96 -5.90 -18.68
CA SER A 5 -14.64 -5.81 -18.06
C SER A 5 -14.62 -4.71 -17.00
N THR A 6 -15.33 -4.96 -15.89
CA THR A 6 -15.46 -3.99 -14.80
C THR A 6 -15.21 -4.69 -13.47
N ALA A 7 -14.06 -5.35 -13.31
CA ALA A 7 -13.71 -6.02 -12.06
C ALA A 7 -12.20 -6.33 -11.89
N LEU A 8 -11.28 -5.51 -12.41
CA LEU A 8 -9.85 -5.88 -12.44
C LEU A 8 -8.86 -4.76 -12.10
N LEU A 9 -9.19 -3.84 -11.19
CA LEU A 9 -8.24 -2.77 -10.80
C LEU A 9 -8.29 -2.41 -9.30
N LEU A 10 -8.43 -3.42 -8.42
CA LEU A 10 -8.35 -3.24 -6.97
C LEU A 10 -7.16 -4.01 -6.37
N ALA A 11 -5.99 -3.44 -6.59
CA ALA A 11 -4.83 -3.46 -5.69
C ALA A 11 -3.73 -2.72 -6.43
N ARG A 12 -2.90 -1.94 -5.72
CA ARG A 12 -1.56 -1.57 -6.20
C ARG A 12 -0.72 -2.87 -6.30
N ARG A 13 -1.05 -3.66 -7.32
CA ARG A 13 -0.36 -4.85 -7.81
C ARG A 13 0.63 -4.31 -8.82
N THR A 14 1.90 -4.66 -8.70
CA THR A 14 2.79 -4.69 -9.85
C THR A 14 2.08 -5.50 -10.93
N PHE A 15 1.62 -4.81 -11.98
CA PHE A 15 0.96 -5.42 -13.11
C PHE A 15 2.09 -6.13 -13.88
N LEU A 16 2.26 -7.44 -13.69
CA LEU A 16 3.00 -8.24 -14.68
C LEU A 16 2.25 -8.03 -15.98
N SER A 17 2.90 -7.41 -16.97
CA SER A 17 2.23 -6.99 -18.21
C SER A 17 1.45 -8.15 -18.82
N ALA A 18 0.25 -7.87 -19.34
CA ALA A 18 -0.55 -8.83 -20.12
C ALA A 18 0.18 -9.33 -21.40
N THR A 19 1.33 -8.74 -21.73
CA THR A 19 2.23 -9.17 -22.81
C THR A 19 3.43 -10.03 -22.36
N MET A 20 3.65 -10.27 -21.06
CA MET A 20 4.72 -11.16 -20.57
C MET A 20 4.47 -12.64 -20.92
N ASN A 21 5.56 -13.36 -21.22
CA ASN A 21 5.54 -14.81 -21.42
C ASN A 21 4.99 -15.52 -20.16
N GLU A 22 4.16 -16.53 -20.36
CA GLU A 22 3.54 -17.34 -19.31
C GLU A 22 4.56 -17.95 -18.34
N VAL A 23 5.73 -18.37 -18.84
CA VAL A 23 6.83 -18.91 -18.03
C VAL A 23 7.39 -17.85 -17.08
N PHE A 24 7.53 -16.61 -17.53
CA PHE A 24 8.00 -15.52 -16.67
C PHE A 24 6.94 -15.11 -15.65
N ARG A 25 5.65 -15.21 -15.99
CA ARG A 25 4.57 -14.98 -15.02
C ARG A 25 4.55 -16.04 -13.93
N SER A 26 4.63 -17.32 -14.31
CA SER A 26 4.61 -18.41 -13.33
C SER A 26 5.82 -18.38 -12.41
N ALA A 27 7.02 -18.07 -12.93
CA ALA A 27 8.22 -17.86 -12.12
C ALA A 27 8.10 -16.65 -11.17
N ALA A 28 7.51 -15.55 -11.64
CA ALA A 28 7.24 -14.38 -10.80
C ALA A 28 6.16 -14.66 -9.73
N ASP A 29 5.15 -15.46 -10.04
CA ASP A 29 4.10 -15.83 -9.10
C ASP A 29 4.60 -16.81 -8.03
N GLN A 30 5.54 -17.69 -8.35
CA GLN A 30 6.20 -18.59 -7.39
C GLN A 30 7.00 -17.83 -6.32
N THR A 31 7.60 -16.69 -6.70
CA THR A 31 8.41 -15.85 -5.80
C THR A 31 7.58 -14.78 -5.08
N ARG A 32 6.32 -14.61 -5.48
CA ARG A 32 5.40 -13.64 -4.88
C ARG A 32 5.04 -14.06 -3.47
N GLN A 33 5.56 -13.34 -2.47
CA GLN A 33 5.11 -13.52 -1.09
C GLN A 33 3.60 -13.24 -0.98
N ARG A 34 2.85 -14.19 -0.42
CA ARG A 34 1.42 -14.00 -0.14
C ARG A 34 1.30 -13.02 1.02
N LEU A 35 0.78 -11.82 0.74
CA LEU A 35 0.44 -10.86 1.79
C LEU A 35 -0.54 -11.50 2.79
N PRO A 36 -0.38 -11.26 4.10
CA PRO A 36 -1.29 -11.79 5.10
C PRO A 36 -2.71 -11.27 4.85
N GLN A 37 -3.71 -12.14 4.97
CA GLN A 37 -5.11 -11.75 4.87
C GLN A 37 -5.49 -10.93 6.10
N LEU A 38 -5.98 -9.71 5.87
CA LEU A 38 -6.42 -8.82 6.96
C LEU A 38 -7.77 -9.30 7.50
N PRO A 39 -8.00 -9.29 8.82
CA PRO A 39 -9.32 -9.57 9.39
C PRO A 39 -10.35 -8.52 8.93
N ALA A 40 -11.63 -8.90 8.86
CA ALA A 40 -12.70 -8.07 8.33
C ALA A 40 -12.78 -6.67 8.98
N ASN A 41 -12.54 -6.58 10.30
CA ASN A 41 -12.51 -5.30 11.01
C ASN A 41 -11.38 -4.38 10.52
N GLN A 42 -10.20 -4.92 10.24
CA GLN A 42 -9.09 -4.14 9.68
C GLN A 42 -9.38 -3.72 8.24
N GLN A 43 -10.03 -4.58 7.45
CA GLN A 43 -10.46 -4.23 6.09
C GLN A 43 -11.49 -3.09 6.09
N ALA A 44 -12.48 -3.13 7.00
CA ALA A 44 -13.45 -2.05 7.19
C ALA A 44 -12.78 -0.74 7.61
N CYS A 45 -11.83 -0.79 8.57
CA CYS A 45 -11.06 0.38 8.98
C CYS A 45 -10.23 0.98 7.84
N GLN A 46 -9.61 0.14 7.01
CA GLN A 46 -8.87 0.60 5.83
C GLN A 46 -9.80 1.23 4.81
N LEU A 47 -10.92 0.58 4.49
CA LEU A 47 -11.93 1.08 3.55
C LEU A 47 -12.45 2.45 3.99
N TYR A 48 -12.82 2.60 5.27
CA TYR A 48 -13.27 3.88 5.83
C TYR A 48 -12.21 4.98 5.71
N ARG A 49 -10.95 4.66 6.05
CA ARG A 49 -9.83 5.61 5.91
C ARG A 49 -9.62 6.03 4.45
N HIS A 50 -9.70 5.09 3.52
CA HIS A 50 -9.56 5.40 2.10
C HIS A 50 -10.73 6.24 1.59
N ALA A 51 -11.96 5.91 1.99
CA ALA A 51 -13.15 6.68 1.62
C ALA A 51 -13.07 8.14 2.08
N LEU A 52 -12.62 8.40 3.31
CA LEU A 52 -12.39 9.77 3.80
C LEU A 52 -11.30 10.51 3.02
N LYS A 53 -10.21 9.83 2.63
CA LYS A 53 -9.15 10.44 1.81
C LYS A 53 -9.64 10.78 0.40
N THR A 54 -10.42 9.89 -0.20
CA THR A 54 -11.06 10.14 -1.50
C THR A 54 -12.01 11.32 -1.40
N LEU A 55 -12.86 11.36 -0.36
CA LEU A 55 -13.77 12.48 -0.10
C LEU A 55 -13.00 13.79 0.08
N SER A 56 -11.92 13.81 0.87
CA SER A 56 -11.05 14.99 1.03
C SER A 56 -10.33 15.41 -0.25
N SER A 57 -10.15 14.52 -1.22
CA SER A 57 -9.54 14.87 -2.51
C SER A 57 -10.54 15.56 -3.44
N TRP A 58 -11.83 15.25 -3.30
CA TRP A 58 -12.92 15.91 -4.04
C TRP A 58 -13.40 17.19 -3.36
N ALA A 59 -13.59 17.16 -2.04
CA ALA A 59 -14.06 18.29 -1.26
C ALA A 59 -12.88 19.17 -0.84
N ILE A 60 -12.71 20.28 -1.56
CA ILE A 60 -11.69 21.29 -1.26
C ILE A 60 -12.05 22.02 0.06
N ASP A 61 -13.33 22.36 0.22
CA ASP A 61 -13.82 23.11 1.38
C ASP A 61 -14.07 22.22 2.60
N ARG A 62 -13.68 22.72 3.77
CA ARG A 62 -13.72 21.95 5.02
C ARG A 62 -15.14 21.69 5.51
N GLU A 63 -16.06 22.63 5.33
CA GLU A 63 -17.45 22.48 5.79
C GLU A 63 -18.16 21.36 5.02
N ILE A 64 -18.05 21.38 3.69
CA ILE A 64 -18.57 20.32 2.81
C ILE A 64 -17.96 18.96 3.18
N PHE A 65 -16.64 18.93 3.41
CA PHE A 65 -15.96 17.72 3.86
C PHE A 65 -16.55 17.18 5.18
N LEU A 66 -16.81 18.04 6.17
CA LEU A 66 -17.32 17.60 7.48
C LEU A 66 -18.76 17.06 7.37
N ASP A 67 -19.62 17.71 6.60
CA ASP A 67 -20.99 17.27 6.38
C ASP A 67 -21.02 15.89 5.72
N GLU A 68 -20.27 15.72 4.63
CA GLU A 68 -20.21 14.44 3.91
C GLU A 68 -19.48 13.34 4.71
N ALA A 69 -18.43 13.69 5.45
CA ALA A 69 -17.74 12.74 6.34
C ALA A 69 -18.67 12.23 7.45
N THR A 70 -19.56 13.08 7.97
CA THR A 70 -20.55 12.71 8.98
C THR A 70 -21.58 11.74 8.41
N LYS A 71 -22.10 11.99 7.20
CA LYS A 71 -22.98 11.07 6.48
C LYS A 71 -22.30 9.72 6.22
N LEU A 72 -21.04 9.75 5.80
CA LEU A 72 -20.26 8.53 5.57
C LEU A 72 -20.09 7.74 6.87
N ARG A 73 -19.78 8.41 7.99
CA ARG A 73 -19.66 7.74 9.31
C ARG A 73 -20.97 7.05 9.69
N ALA A 74 -22.11 7.72 9.52
CA ALA A 74 -23.44 7.16 9.80
C ALA A 74 -23.70 5.86 9.02
N ARG A 75 -23.41 5.83 7.71
CA ARG A 75 -23.52 4.61 6.87
C ARG A 75 -22.69 3.43 7.41
N PHE A 76 -21.47 3.70 7.91
CA PHE A 76 -20.62 2.68 8.51
C PHE A 76 -21.13 2.22 9.90
N ASP A 77 -21.77 3.11 10.66
CA ASP A 77 -22.35 2.77 11.95
C ASP A 77 -23.64 1.95 11.81
N GLU A 78 -24.47 2.21 10.80
CA GLU A 78 -25.66 1.41 10.48
C GLU A 78 -25.32 -0.05 10.14
N SER A 79 -24.17 -0.28 9.51
CA SER A 79 -23.69 -1.61 9.12
C SER A 79 -22.86 -2.30 10.21
N ARG A 80 -22.74 -1.69 11.39
CA ARG A 80 -21.94 -2.22 12.51
C ARG A 80 -22.60 -3.46 13.10
N GLY A 81 -21.79 -4.49 13.38
CA GLY A 81 -22.27 -5.74 14.00
C GLY A 81 -23.03 -6.67 13.04
N CYS A 82 -22.96 -6.45 11.74
CA CYS A 82 -23.54 -7.34 10.74
C CYS A 82 -22.91 -8.75 10.75
N SER A 83 -23.63 -9.71 10.19
CA SER A 83 -23.13 -11.08 10.04
C SER A 83 -21.90 -11.15 9.13
N ALA A 84 -21.02 -12.13 9.32
CA ALA A 84 -19.78 -12.25 8.52
C ALA A 84 -20.03 -12.33 7.00
N ALA A 85 -21.13 -12.99 6.58
CA ALA A 85 -21.53 -13.06 5.19
C ALA A 85 -21.95 -11.68 4.64
N GLN A 86 -22.74 -10.92 5.40
CA GLN A 86 -23.11 -9.55 5.03
C GLN A 86 -21.89 -8.61 5.03
N ALA A 87 -20.99 -8.73 6.02
CA ALA A 87 -19.78 -7.92 6.11
C ALA A 87 -18.89 -8.08 4.86
N SER A 88 -18.66 -9.32 4.41
CA SER A 88 -17.86 -9.57 3.21
C SER A 88 -18.50 -9.00 1.93
N ARG A 89 -19.84 -9.08 1.81
CA ARG A 89 -20.60 -8.46 0.72
C ARG A 89 -20.49 -6.94 0.75
N LEU A 90 -20.75 -6.31 1.89
CA LEU A 90 -20.69 -4.85 2.06
C LEU A 90 -19.27 -4.31 1.82
N LEU A 91 -18.23 -5.02 2.24
CA LEU A 91 -16.85 -4.65 1.95
C LEU A 91 -16.55 -4.68 0.45
N LYS A 92 -17.06 -5.68 -0.28
CA LYS A 92 -16.89 -5.78 -1.73
C LYS A 92 -17.65 -4.65 -2.45
N GLU A 93 -18.87 -4.38 -2.04
CA GLU A 93 -19.69 -3.28 -2.60
C GLU A 93 -19.04 -1.91 -2.32
N GLY A 94 -18.59 -1.67 -1.08
CA GLY A 94 -17.91 -0.43 -0.70
C GLY A 94 -16.56 -0.24 -1.40
N GLN A 95 -15.81 -1.31 -1.66
CA GLN A 95 -14.59 -1.24 -2.48
C GLN A 95 -14.89 -0.86 -3.93
N ALA A 96 -15.97 -1.40 -4.52
CA ALA A 96 -16.39 -1.05 -5.87
C ALA A 96 -16.85 0.42 -5.96
N GLU A 97 -17.62 0.89 -4.97
CA GLU A 97 -18.03 2.30 -4.86
C GLU A 97 -16.81 3.23 -4.72
N LEU A 98 -15.85 2.87 -3.86
CA LEU A 98 -14.61 3.63 -3.69
C LEU A 98 -13.79 3.72 -4.98
N PHE A 99 -13.69 2.61 -5.71
CA PHE A 99 -12.97 2.57 -6.98
C PHE A 99 -13.64 3.49 -8.03
N ALA A 100 -14.97 3.41 -8.16
CA ALA A 100 -15.72 4.26 -9.09
C ALA A 100 -15.55 5.75 -8.78
N ASN A 101 -15.46 6.10 -7.49
CA ASN A 101 -15.34 7.48 -7.02
C ASN A 101 -13.88 7.94 -6.80
N THR A 102 -12.89 7.17 -7.25
CA THR A 102 -11.47 7.53 -7.05
C THR A 102 -11.14 8.80 -7.84
N HIS A 103 -10.58 9.81 -7.17
CA HIS A 103 -10.12 11.04 -7.84
C HIS A 103 -8.94 10.73 -8.78
N PRO A 104 -8.90 11.29 -10.01
CA PRO A 104 -7.82 11.04 -10.97
C PRO A 104 -6.43 11.47 -10.47
N ASP A 105 -6.37 12.51 -9.64
CA ASP A 105 -5.13 13.01 -9.02
C ASP A 105 -5.31 13.16 -7.49
N PRO A 106 -5.21 12.07 -6.71
CA PRO A 106 -5.50 12.10 -5.29
C PRO A 106 -4.43 12.86 -4.51
N TYR A 107 -4.82 13.59 -3.45
CA TYR A 107 -3.87 14.31 -2.62
C TYR A 107 -2.86 13.35 -1.97
N CYS A 108 -1.57 13.59 -2.24
CA CYS A 108 -0.45 12.88 -1.64
C CYS A 108 0.37 13.81 -0.75
N VAL A 109 0.74 13.32 0.43
CA VAL A 109 1.59 14.07 1.35
C VAL A 109 2.97 14.29 0.68
N PRO A 110 3.55 15.50 0.72
CA PRO A 110 4.71 15.83 -0.12
C PRO A 110 5.92 14.89 0.02
N TRP A 111 6.23 14.41 1.23
CA TRP A 111 7.39 13.56 1.49
C TRP A 111 7.10 12.05 1.40
N MET A 112 5.83 11.65 1.21
CA MET A 112 5.46 10.23 1.02
C MET A 112 5.71 9.79 -0.42
N PRO A 113 5.85 8.48 -0.70
CA PRO A 113 5.99 7.98 -2.05
C PRO A 113 4.89 8.49 -3.00
N GLY A 114 5.30 9.19 -4.07
CA GLY A 114 4.41 9.85 -5.03
C GLY A 114 4.08 11.31 -4.71
N GLY A 115 4.61 11.87 -3.63
CA GLY A 115 4.55 13.30 -3.33
C GLY A 115 5.70 14.09 -3.98
N SER A 116 5.58 15.41 -4.01
CA SER A 116 6.52 16.31 -4.70
C SER A 116 7.91 16.44 -4.06
N LEU A 117 8.04 16.12 -2.76
CA LEU A 117 9.29 16.17 -1.99
C LEU A 117 9.89 14.79 -1.73
N PHE A 118 9.27 13.73 -2.27
CA PHE A 118 9.76 12.37 -2.10
C PHE A 118 11.15 12.19 -2.72
N MET A 119 12.09 11.68 -1.92
CA MET A 119 13.49 11.48 -2.32
C MET A 119 14.18 12.74 -2.89
N ARG A 120 13.75 13.94 -2.48
CA ARG A 120 14.43 15.19 -2.90
C ARG A 120 15.85 15.28 -2.34
N ASN A 121 16.01 14.96 -1.05
CA ASN A 121 17.27 14.98 -0.31
C ASN A 121 17.44 13.71 0.54
N PRO A 122 17.61 12.51 -0.06
CA PRO A 122 17.88 11.31 0.72
C PRO A 122 19.27 11.42 1.37
N PRO A 123 19.43 11.04 2.65
CA PRO A 123 20.75 11.00 3.25
C PRO A 123 21.59 9.93 2.52
N PRO A 124 22.88 10.22 2.21
CA PRO A 124 23.78 9.21 1.67
C PRO A 124 23.89 8.01 2.65
N PRO A 125 24.14 6.79 2.14
CA PRO A 125 24.37 5.63 2.99
C PRO A 125 25.57 5.88 3.92
N LEU A 126 25.42 5.50 5.19
CA LEU A 126 26.43 5.75 6.21
C LEU A 126 27.77 5.08 5.89
N GLU A 127 27.74 3.91 5.25
CA GLU A 127 28.93 3.17 4.78
C GLU A 127 29.80 4.00 3.81
N VAL A 128 29.18 4.89 3.02
CA VAL A 128 29.89 5.77 2.10
C VAL A 128 30.45 7.00 2.82
N CYS A 129 29.77 7.49 3.86
CA CYS A 129 30.21 8.65 4.64
C CYS A 129 31.32 8.31 5.64
N PHE A 130 31.28 7.09 6.18
CA PHE A 130 32.20 6.59 7.21
C PHE A 130 32.75 5.23 6.76
N PRO A 131 33.69 5.21 5.79
CA PRO A 131 34.24 3.96 5.25
C PRO A 131 34.97 3.12 6.31
N ASP A 132 35.45 3.76 7.38
CA ASP A 132 36.15 3.10 8.49
C ASP A 132 35.19 2.36 9.44
N GLY A 133 33.87 2.43 9.23
CA GLY A 133 32.85 1.84 10.10
C GLY A 133 32.67 2.56 11.45
N ASN A 134 33.42 3.63 11.69
CA ASN A 134 33.30 4.49 12.87
C ASN A 134 32.11 5.45 12.74
N TYR A 135 30.90 4.92 12.93
CA TYR A 135 29.68 5.73 12.92
C TYR A 135 29.58 6.61 14.18
N PRO A 136 29.08 7.86 14.06
CA PRO A 136 28.81 8.69 15.23
C PRO A 136 27.76 8.02 16.14
N ALA A 137 27.86 8.23 17.45
CA ALA A 137 26.95 7.61 18.42
C ALA A 137 25.47 7.96 18.17
N ASP A 138 25.22 9.13 17.58
CA ASP A 138 23.90 9.66 17.25
C ASP A 138 23.33 9.13 15.91
N ALA A 139 24.07 8.30 15.17
CA ALA A 139 23.61 7.78 13.89
C ALA A 139 22.36 6.88 14.05
N PRO A 140 21.38 6.99 13.14
CA PRO A 140 20.22 6.11 13.14
C PRO A 140 20.67 4.67 12.86
N LYS A 141 20.51 3.80 13.87
CA LYS A 141 20.89 2.37 13.80
C LYS A 141 19.88 1.50 13.04
N VAL A 142 18.75 2.10 12.65
CA VAL A 142 17.59 1.40 12.13
C VAL A 142 17.42 1.74 10.66
N LEU A 143 17.26 0.72 9.82
CA LEU A 143 16.90 0.91 8.43
C LEU A 143 15.43 1.34 8.33
N PHE A 144 15.15 2.31 7.47
CA PHE A 144 13.78 2.76 7.20
C PHE A 144 13.36 2.33 5.80
N ASN A 145 12.09 1.94 5.68
CA ASN A 145 11.46 1.72 4.39
C ASN A 145 11.21 3.04 3.65
N PRO A 146 10.90 3.00 2.34
CA PRO A 146 10.50 4.19 1.58
C PRO A 146 9.24 4.88 2.12
N ASP A 147 8.42 4.17 2.90
CA ASP A 147 7.25 4.71 3.60
C ASP A 147 7.55 5.21 5.03
N MET A 148 8.84 5.30 5.40
CA MET A 148 9.36 5.71 6.70
C MET A 148 9.01 4.80 7.87
N SER A 149 8.49 3.60 7.61
CA SER A 149 8.38 2.57 8.64
C SER A 149 9.74 1.95 8.96
N ILE A 150 9.93 1.51 10.21
CA ILE A 150 11.12 0.78 10.63
C ILE A 150 11.17 -0.57 9.89
N CYS A 151 12.28 -0.85 9.20
CA CYS A 151 12.59 -2.17 8.66
C CYS A 151 12.85 -3.13 9.82
N LYS A 152 11.86 -3.98 10.10
CA LYS A 152 12.03 -5.11 11.02
C LYS A 152 12.20 -6.38 10.19
N GLU A 153 13.28 -7.12 10.43
CA GLU A 153 13.57 -8.39 9.76
C GLU A 153 12.42 -9.41 9.95
N GLU A 154 11.86 -9.46 11.15
CA GLU A 154 10.78 -10.38 11.55
C GLU A 154 9.39 -10.08 10.94
N THR A 155 9.12 -8.84 10.52
CA THR A 155 7.76 -8.40 10.15
C THR A 155 7.50 -8.55 8.64
N GLY A 156 8.46 -9.06 7.87
CA GLY A 156 8.36 -9.15 6.40
C GLY A 156 8.26 -7.78 5.70
N LYS A 157 8.53 -6.70 6.43
CA LYS A 157 8.58 -5.32 5.93
C LYS A 157 10.01 -4.87 5.62
N SER A 158 10.98 -5.78 5.64
CA SER A 158 12.34 -5.45 5.22
C SER A 158 12.38 -5.32 3.70
N ALA A 159 12.88 -4.18 3.19
CA ALA A 159 13.16 -3.98 1.76
C ALA A 159 14.18 -4.98 1.17
N VAL A 160 14.81 -5.81 2.01
CA VAL A 160 15.92 -6.70 1.63
C VAL A 160 15.46 -8.11 1.20
N HIS A 161 14.23 -8.54 1.49
CA HIS A 161 13.79 -9.91 1.19
C HIS A 161 12.72 -10.00 0.10
N THR A 162 13.08 -9.55 -1.11
CA THR A 162 12.72 -10.18 -2.39
C THR A 162 13.68 -9.63 -3.45
N VAL A 163 14.98 -9.90 -3.30
CA VAL A 163 15.89 -9.78 -4.45
C VAL A 163 15.78 -11.09 -5.21
N LEU A 164 15.48 -11.01 -6.51
CA LEU A 164 15.49 -12.10 -7.49
C LEU A 164 16.94 -12.58 -7.76
N VAL A 165 17.73 -12.74 -6.71
CA VAL A 165 19.10 -13.24 -6.75
C VAL A 165 19.19 -14.28 -5.64
N ASP A 166 19.15 -15.55 -6.04
CA ASP A 166 19.51 -16.68 -5.17
C ASP A 166 20.98 -16.51 -4.75
N PHE A 167 21.21 -16.00 -3.55
CA PHE A 167 22.55 -15.98 -2.93
C PHE A 167 22.97 -17.37 -2.44
N THR A 168 22.09 -18.36 -2.51
CA THR A 168 22.31 -19.77 -2.12
C THR A 168 23.38 -20.47 -2.94
N LYS A 169 23.87 -19.88 -4.05
CA LYS A 169 24.89 -20.48 -4.92
C LYS A 169 26.28 -19.83 -4.87
N LYS A 170 26.58 -19.00 -3.86
CA LYS A 170 27.90 -18.37 -3.71
C LYS A 170 28.72 -18.90 -2.54
N ASN A 171 28.61 -20.20 -2.26
CA ASN A 171 29.63 -20.96 -1.53
C ASN A 171 30.12 -22.08 -2.45
N MET A 172 30.91 -21.73 -3.47
CA MET A 172 31.75 -22.69 -4.17
C MET A 172 33.09 -22.67 -3.45
N SER A 173 33.49 -23.80 -2.86
CA SER A 173 34.86 -24.03 -2.38
C SER A 173 35.85 -23.91 -3.52
#